data_AF-A0A371RL69-F1
#
_entry.id   AF-A0A371RL69-F1
#
_cell.length_a   1.000
_cell.length_b   1.000
_cell.length_c   1.000
_cell.angle_alpha   90.00
_cell.angle_beta   90.00
_cell.angle_gamma   90.00
#
_symmetry.space_group_name_H-M   'P 1'
#
loop_
_entity.id
_entity.type
_entity.pdbx_description
1 polymer ?
#
loop_
_entity_poly.entity_id
_entity_poly.type
_entity_poly.pdbx_seq_one_letter_code
_entity_poly.pdbx_strand_id
1 'polypeptide(L)'
;MDQEHTFAGVAKMVIGFLIAHFILVRTIYLNLETAGMLAGIAVGLLAILAFVRSIGVVGSSIGGKDLKWRQIPLPVRLVAYLFRVMAGIALAVFIGRFLWLYVPAVLQLVYGDVVEVDLLVITADSINWMTLQALNNIDDVTLSSLPTAGEWGGISDLFSSSIVTTVMVESFWIVWTMQMIASLWVLSNRDDRHRFWQSFGKLGIVEHRAKFVFYTLQLTSICFAVLRQWETSLIASLVAAAVGCTILLLPQMTGMFLWFAEEVVHLDFGKLLSRIPKFLFGKYSWPFIAGSKSKQRTRSNRHEEYREYNHHEQRQKTYRQTGGDRHNDRKDWTSQNSPPDDGDSTYHRALAILGLEEGGFTKEEARAQWKKLMARTHPDQGGTDELAKQINAAWQLIKTRHAW
;
A
#
# COMPACT_ATOMS: atom_id res chain seq x y z
N MET A 1 49.88 -15.91 46.39
CA MET A 1 49.04 -14.74 46.66
C MET A 1 48.90 -13.78 45.47
N ASP A 2 49.72 -13.87 44.40
CA ASP A 2 49.64 -12.91 43.28
C ASP A 2 48.57 -13.17 42.21
N GLN A 3 47.93 -14.35 42.17
CA GLN A 3 46.93 -14.64 41.13
C GLN A 3 45.52 -14.06 41.41
N GLU A 4 45.16 -13.82 42.66
CA GLU A 4 43.85 -13.24 43.01
C GLU A 4 43.75 -11.77 42.61
N HIS A 5 44.86 -11.02 42.66
CA HIS A 5 44.90 -9.63 42.24
C HIS A 5 44.75 -9.46 40.72
N THR A 6 45.23 -10.42 39.92
CA THR A 6 45.05 -10.39 38.46
C THR A 6 43.60 -10.66 38.04
N PHE A 7 42.88 -11.53 38.73
CA PHE A 7 41.49 -11.85 38.36
C PHE A 7 40.53 -10.70 38.71
N ALA A 8 40.71 -10.07 39.86
CA ALA A 8 39.92 -8.90 40.26
C ALA A 8 40.12 -7.70 39.32
N GLY A 9 41.34 -7.52 38.80
CA GLY A 9 41.65 -6.48 37.82
C GLY A 9 40.92 -6.69 36.49
N VAL A 10 40.94 -7.92 35.97
CA VAL A 10 40.25 -8.27 34.72
C VAL A 10 38.73 -8.15 34.88
N ALA A 11 38.16 -8.60 36.00
CA ALA A 11 36.73 -8.49 36.27
C ALA A 11 36.25 -7.02 36.29
N LYS A 12 36.99 -6.12 36.96
CA LYS A 12 36.67 -4.68 36.96
C LYS A 12 36.76 -4.07 35.56
N MET A 13 37.72 -4.49 34.75
CA MET A 13 37.87 -4.01 33.38
C MET A 13 36.70 -4.46 32.48
N VAL A 14 36.26 -5.71 32.62
CA VAL A 14 35.11 -6.25 31.88
C VAL A 14 33.81 -5.56 32.30
N ILE A 15 33.58 -5.35 33.60
CA ILE A 15 32.39 -4.65 34.10
C ILE A 15 32.38 -3.19 33.62
N GLY A 16 33.53 -2.49 33.67
CA GLY A 16 33.64 -1.13 33.16
C GLY A 16 33.34 -1.03 31.66
N PHE A 17 33.82 -2.00 30.87
CA PHE A 17 33.52 -2.07 29.43
C PHE A 17 32.03 -2.29 29.16
N LEU A 18 31.37 -3.19 29.90
CA LEU A 18 29.94 -3.46 29.75
C LEU A 18 29.08 -2.24 30.11
N ILE A 19 29.41 -1.51 31.18
CA ILE A 19 28.72 -0.29 31.58
C ILE A 19 28.89 0.80 30.51
N ALA A 20 30.12 1.01 30.02
CA ALA A 20 30.37 1.98 28.95
C ALA A 20 29.62 1.63 27.65
N HIS A 21 29.58 0.34 27.30
CA HIS A 21 28.85 -0.14 26.14
C HIS A 21 27.33 0.07 26.31
N PHE A 22 26.78 -0.23 27.49
CA PHE A 22 25.36 -0.02 27.78
C PHE A 22 24.97 1.47 27.71
N ILE A 23 25.79 2.36 28.26
CA ILE A 23 25.59 3.81 28.18
C ILE A 23 25.62 4.25 26.71
N LEU A 24 26.61 3.81 25.93
CA LEU A 24 26.72 4.17 24.52
C LEU A 24 25.51 3.70 23.71
N VAL A 25 25.09 2.44 23.88
CA VAL A 25 23.92 1.87 23.19
C VAL A 25 22.65 2.63 23.58
N ARG A 26 22.48 2.96 24.87
CA ARG A 26 21.33 3.73 25.36
C ARG A 26 21.32 5.15 24.79
N THR A 27 22.46 5.83 24.72
CA THR A 27 22.58 7.17 24.12
C THR A 27 22.29 7.15 22.62
N ILE A 28 22.78 6.14 21.88
CA ILE A 28 22.49 5.97 20.45
C ILE A 28 20.99 5.70 20.24
N TYR A 29 20.38 4.86 21.07
CA TYR A 29 18.96 4.54 20.99
C TYR A 29 18.07 5.77 21.26
N LEU A 30 18.36 6.54 22.31
CA LEU A 30 17.63 7.77 22.64
C LEU A 30 17.77 8.84 21.53
N ASN A 31 18.93 8.94 20.89
CA ASN A 31 19.15 9.84 19.75
C ASN A 31 18.39 9.39 18.50
N LEU A 32 18.26 8.08 18.26
CA LEU A 32 17.44 7.53 17.17
C LEU A 32 15.95 7.70 17.42
N GLU A 33 15.49 7.51 18.66
CA GLU A 33 14.09 7.69 19.05
C GLU A 33 13.66 9.15 18.96
N THR A 34 14.50 10.09 19.42
CA THR A 34 14.26 11.53 19.26
C THR A 34 14.30 11.97 17.79
N ALA A 35 15.22 11.44 16.97
CA ALA A 35 15.25 11.71 15.53
C ALA A 35 14.01 11.15 14.81
N GLY A 36 13.57 9.94 15.15
CA GLY A 36 12.35 9.33 14.64
C GLY A 36 11.09 10.10 15.06
N MET A 37 11.06 10.60 16.29
CA MET A 37 9.97 11.43 16.81
C MET A 37 9.89 12.80 16.11
N LEU A 38 11.03 13.47 15.90
CA LEU A 38 11.09 14.72 15.14
C LEU A 38 10.66 14.53 13.68
N ALA A 39 11.07 13.42 13.06
CA ALA A 39 10.60 13.04 11.72
C ALA A 39 9.09 12.78 11.71
N GLY A 40 8.55 12.08 12.72
CA GLY A 40 7.12 11.83 12.87
C GLY A 40 6.30 13.12 13.04
N ILE A 41 6.78 14.06 13.88
CA ILE A 41 6.17 15.37 14.07
C ILE A 41 6.22 16.18 12.76
N ALA A 42 7.34 16.17 12.04
CA ALA A 42 7.47 16.85 10.76
C ALA A 42 6.51 16.28 9.70
N VAL A 43 6.39 14.95 9.60
CA VAL A 43 5.44 14.28 8.69
C VAL A 43 3.99 14.59 9.09
N GLY A 44 3.67 14.59 10.38
CA GLY A 44 2.35 14.97 10.90
C GLY A 44 1.99 16.41 10.56
N LEU A 45 2.91 17.36 10.77
CA LEU A 45 2.73 18.76 10.42
C LEU A 45 2.59 18.97 8.91
N LEU A 46 3.37 18.26 8.08
CA LEU A 46 3.24 18.30 6.62
C LEU A 46 1.89 17.73 6.16
N ALA A 47 1.39 16.67 6.79
CA ALA A 47 0.07 16.11 6.50
C ALA A 47 -1.05 17.09 6.87
N ILE A 48 -0.94 17.78 8.02
CA ILE A 48 -1.87 18.83 8.44
C ILE A 48 -1.84 20.01 7.46
N LEU A 49 -0.65 20.47 7.05
CA LEU A 49 -0.50 21.56 6.08
C LEU A 49 -1.04 21.18 4.70
N ALA A 50 -0.78 19.95 4.23
CA ALA A 50 -1.33 19.43 2.98
C ALA A 50 -2.87 19.34 3.04
N PHE A 51 -3.44 18.98 4.20
CA PHE A 51 -4.87 18.93 4.42
C PHE A 51 -5.51 20.33 4.47
N VAL A 52 -4.89 21.28 5.17
CA VAL A 52 -5.34 22.70 5.17
C VAL A 52 -5.28 23.28 3.76
N ARG A 53 -4.22 22.97 3.00
CA ARG A 53 -4.06 23.39 1.60
C ARG A 53 -5.10 22.72 0.69
N SER A 54 -5.43 21.44 0.88
CA SER A 54 -6.46 20.77 0.08
C SER A 54 -7.85 21.34 0.35
N ILE A 55 -8.14 21.77 1.58
CA ILE A 55 -9.37 22.50 1.91
C ILE A 55 -9.40 23.88 1.22
N GLY A 56 -8.27 24.61 1.22
CA GLY A 56 -8.16 25.90 0.53
C GLY A 56 -8.30 25.80 -0.99
N VAL A 57 -7.76 24.74 -1.60
CA VAL A 57 -7.85 24.47 -3.04
C VAL A 57 -9.26 24.02 -3.47
N VAL A 58 -9.99 23.33 -2.60
CA VAL A 58 -11.42 23.03 -2.85
C VAL A 58 -12.26 24.31 -2.86
N GLY A 59 -11.81 25.37 -2.15
CA GLY A 59 -12.43 26.69 -2.20
C GLY A 59 -12.11 27.50 -3.46
N SER A 60 -10.94 27.31 -4.08
CA SER A 60 -10.50 28.11 -5.25
C SER A 60 -10.64 27.42 -6.61
N SER A 61 -10.78 26.08 -6.65
CA SER A 61 -10.80 25.30 -7.90
C SER A 61 -12.20 25.04 -8.46
N ILE A 62 -13.27 25.49 -7.81
CA ILE A 62 -14.63 25.46 -8.39
C ILE A 62 -14.89 26.84 -8.98
N GLY A 63 -14.71 26.96 -10.30
CA GLY A 63 -14.68 28.23 -11.01
C GLY A 63 -15.80 29.22 -10.65
N GLY A 64 -15.40 30.38 -10.13
CA GLY A 64 -16.08 31.67 -10.28
C GLY A 64 -17.49 31.82 -9.71
N LYS A 65 -18.04 30.84 -9.00
CA LYS A 65 -19.34 30.98 -8.33
C LYS A 65 -19.22 30.47 -6.90
N ASP A 66 -19.36 31.39 -5.95
CA ASP A 66 -19.50 31.12 -4.53
C ASP A 66 -20.64 30.11 -4.30
N LEU A 67 -20.31 28.82 -4.27
CA LEU A 67 -21.24 27.80 -3.80
C LEU A 67 -21.37 28.01 -2.29
N LYS A 68 -22.40 28.79 -1.92
CA LYS A 68 -22.77 29.01 -0.52
C LYS A 68 -22.89 27.65 0.15
N TRP A 69 -22.20 27.44 1.27
CA TRP A 69 -22.18 26.22 2.09
C TRP A 69 -23.57 25.56 2.31
N ARG A 70 -24.64 26.36 2.21
CA ARG A 70 -26.04 25.92 2.24
C ARG A 70 -26.47 25.01 1.08
N GLN A 71 -25.81 25.04 -0.08
CA GLN A 71 -26.16 24.27 -1.28
C GLN A 71 -25.59 22.83 -1.28
N ILE A 72 -24.66 22.52 -0.37
CA ILE A 72 -24.14 21.16 -0.24
C ILE A 72 -25.23 20.26 0.37
N PRO A 73 -25.48 19.04 -0.13
CA PRO A 73 -26.44 18.12 0.47
C PRO A 73 -26.17 17.91 1.96
N LEU A 74 -27.23 17.93 2.78
CA LEU A 74 -27.16 17.76 4.24
C LEU A 74 -26.28 16.57 4.69
N PRO A 75 -26.35 15.36 4.08
CA PRO A 75 -25.52 14.24 4.52
C PRO A 75 -24.02 14.49 4.34
N VAL A 76 -23.61 15.21 3.30
CA VAL A 76 -22.19 15.55 3.08
C VAL A 76 -21.71 16.57 4.11
N ARG A 77 -22.55 17.53 4.47
CA ARG A 77 -22.24 18.49 5.56
C ARG A 77 -22.11 17.79 6.90
N LEU A 78 -22.97 16.80 7.18
CA LEU A 78 -22.93 16.05 8.42
C LEU A 78 -21.65 15.23 8.55
N VAL A 79 -21.22 14.55 7.46
CA VAL A 79 -19.96 13.80 7.43
C VAL A 79 -18.75 14.73 7.62
N ALA A 80 -18.72 15.88 6.94
CA ALA A 80 -17.64 16.85 7.09
C ALA A 80 -17.59 17.43 8.52
N TYR A 81 -18.74 17.66 9.15
CA TYR A 81 -18.83 18.12 10.53
C TYR A 81 -18.35 17.06 11.52
N LEU A 82 -18.82 15.82 11.39
CA LEU A 82 -18.37 14.69 12.21
C LEU A 82 -16.86 14.48 12.10
N PHE A 83 -16.30 14.61 10.89
CA PHE A 83 -14.86 14.51 10.69
C PHE A 83 -14.09 15.61 11.42
N ARG A 84 -14.58 16.86 11.41
CA ARG A 84 -13.97 17.96 12.18
C ARG A 84 -14.01 17.71 13.69
N VAL A 85 -15.13 17.20 14.20
CA VAL A 85 -15.28 16.88 15.62
C VAL A 85 -14.31 15.76 16.02
N MET A 86 -14.23 14.69 15.23
CA MET A 86 -13.33 13.57 15.50
C MET A 86 -11.85 13.98 15.44
N ALA A 87 -11.47 14.81 14.46
CA ALA A 87 -10.12 15.36 14.36
C ALA A 87 -9.77 16.25 15.57
N GLY A 88 -10.72 17.08 16.03
CA GLY A 88 -10.56 17.90 17.23
C GLY A 88 -10.38 17.07 18.50
N ILE A 89 -11.16 15.99 18.66
CA ILE A 89 -11.03 15.06 19.79
C ILE A 89 -9.68 14.35 19.76
N ALA A 90 -9.26 13.83 18.59
CA ALA A 90 -7.97 13.16 18.46
C ALA A 90 -6.80 14.09 18.78
N LEU A 91 -6.86 15.35 18.32
CA LEU A 91 -5.85 16.36 18.63
C LEU A 91 -5.85 16.71 20.12
N ALA A 92 -7.02 16.83 20.76
CA ALA A 92 -7.12 17.12 22.19
C ALA A 92 -6.56 15.97 23.05
N VAL A 93 -6.84 14.72 22.68
CA VAL A 93 -6.28 13.53 23.36
C VAL A 93 -4.77 13.48 23.18
N PHE A 94 -4.27 13.75 21.97
CA PHE A 94 -2.85 13.79 21.68
C PHE A 94 -2.14 14.87 22.49
N ILE A 95 -2.66 16.11 22.49
CA ILE A 95 -2.12 17.22 23.27
C ILE A 95 -2.19 16.92 24.77
N GLY A 96 -3.30 16.37 25.27
CA GLY A 96 -3.45 15.99 26.67
C GLY A 96 -2.40 14.97 27.12
N ARG A 97 -2.19 13.91 26.32
CA ARG A 97 -1.20 12.87 26.61
C ARG A 97 0.24 13.37 26.45
N PHE A 98 0.49 14.23 25.47
CA PHE A 98 1.79 14.89 25.30
C PHE A 98 2.11 15.80 26.49
N LEU A 99 1.16 16.66 26.90
CA LEU A 99 1.35 17.52 28.06
C LEU A 99 1.56 16.70 29.34
N TRP A 100 0.76 15.65 29.54
CA TRP A 100 0.87 14.80 30.73
C TRP A 100 2.23 14.07 30.82
N LEU A 101 2.75 13.56 29.71
CA LEU A 101 4.02 12.84 29.70
C LEU A 101 5.24 13.77 29.76
N TYR A 102 5.19 14.91 29.06
CA TYR A 102 6.41 15.67 28.77
C TYR A 102 6.51 16.97 29.55
N VAL A 103 5.41 17.58 30.00
CA VAL A 103 5.48 18.79 30.85
C VAL A 103 6.21 18.49 32.15
N PRO A 104 5.96 17.37 32.88
CA PRO A 104 6.72 17.07 34.09
C PRO A 104 8.22 16.92 33.81
N ALA A 105 8.58 16.21 32.73
CA ALA A 105 9.98 16.00 32.36
C ALA A 105 10.70 17.32 31.98
N VAL A 106 10.03 18.21 31.26
CA VAL A 106 10.57 19.53 30.88
C VAL A 106 10.66 20.45 32.09
N LEU A 107 9.65 20.47 32.96
CA LEU A 107 9.69 21.26 34.20
C LEU A 107 10.82 20.79 35.12
N GLN A 108 11.02 19.49 35.26
CA GLN A 108 12.12 18.92 36.05
C GLN A 108 13.50 19.27 35.46
N LEU A 109 13.62 19.31 34.13
CA LEU A 109 14.86 19.68 33.44
C LEU A 109 15.18 21.18 33.55
N VAL A 110 14.15 22.03 33.59
CA VAL A 110 14.31 23.50 33.58
C VAL A 110 14.41 24.09 34.99
N TYR A 111 13.69 23.54 35.96
CA TYR A 111 13.57 24.10 37.31
C TYR A 111 14.32 23.29 38.38
N GLY A 112 15.39 22.60 37.97
CA GLY A 112 16.25 21.75 38.80
C GLY A 112 16.18 22.09 40.29
N ASP A 113 15.62 21.13 41.04
CA ASP A 113 15.59 21.02 42.50
C ASP A 113 14.69 21.95 43.35
N VAL A 114 13.75 22.75 42.80
CA VAL A 114 12.98 23.70 43.67
C VAL A 114 11.45 23.58 43.63
N VAL A 115 10.85 22.59 42.98
CA VAL A 115 9.39 22.39 43.12
C VAL A 115 9.04 20.92 43.32
N GLU A 116 8.86 20.51 44.59
CA GLU A 116 8.05 19.34 44.93
C GLU A 116 6.61 19.62 44.49
N VAL A 117 6.29 19.28 43.24
CA VAL A 117 4.91 19.15 42.82
C VAL A 117 4.45 17.77 43.28
N ASP A 118 3.81 17.72 44.44
CA ASP A 118 3.10 16.54 44.94
C ASP A 118 1.94 16.20 44.00
N LEU A 119 2.25 15.48 42.93
CA LEU A 119 1.28 14.80 42.08
C LEU A 119 1.69 13.33 41.91
N LEU A 120 1.60 12.59 43.02
CA LEU A 120 1.46 11.12 43.09
C LEU A 120 2.20 10.31 42.00
N VAL A 121 3.52 10.47 41.90
CA VAL A 121 4.41 9.52 41.20
C VAL A 121 5.02 8.60 42.26
N ILE A 122 4.24 7.60 42.70
CA ILE A 122 4.62 6.74 43.85
C ILE A 122 5.64 5.64 43.53
N THR A 123 6.07 5.42 42.28
CA THR A 123 6.85 4.19 41.98
C THR A 123 8.33 4.37 41.70
N ALA A 124 8.81 5.52 41.22
CA ALA A 124 10.22 5.64 40.81
C ALA A 124 11.16 6.12 41.93
N ASP A 125 10.78 7.18 42.67
CA ASP A 125 11.65 7.75 43.70
C ASP A 125 11.68 6.91 44.99
N SER A 126 10.59 6.22 45.30
CA SER A 126 10.51 5.21 46.36
C SER A 126 11.56 4.10 46.17
N ILE A 127 11.80 3.70 44.93
CA ILE A 127 12.76 2.64 44.57
C ILE A 127 14.20 3.16 44.69
N ASN A 128 14.46 4.39 44.25
CA ASN A 128 15.80 4.96 44.30
C ASN A 128 16.23 5.29 45.74
N TRP A 129 15.31 5.78 46.57
CA TRP A 129 15.55 6.05 47.99
C TRP A 129 15.76 4.76 48.80
N MET A 130 14.96 3.71 48.56
CA MET A 130 15.15 2.40 49.20
C MET A 130 16.46 1.72 48.78
N THR A 131 16.88 1.89 47.52
CA THR A 131 18.14 1.32 47.02
C THR A 131 19.37 2.05 47.59
N LEU A 132 19.28 3.38 47.76
CA LEU A 132 20.34 4.18 48.39
C LEU A 132 20.42 3.96 49.91
N GLN A 133 19.29 3.79 50.61
CA GLN A 133 19.26 3.38 52.02
C GLN A 133 19.78 1.95 52.22
N ALA A 134 19.51 1.03 51.29
CA ALA A 134 20.04 -0.33 51.33
C ALA A 134 21.56 -0.36 51.08
N LEU A 135 22.10 0.53 50.24
CA LEU A 135 23.54 0.59 49.95
C LEU A 135 24.36 1.30 51.05
N ASN A 136 23.79 2.33 51.71
CA ASN A 136 24.49 3.06 52.78
C ASN A 136 24.47 2.35 54.15
N ASN A 137 23.64 1.33 54.35
CA ASN A 137 23.61 0.53 55.58
C ASN A 137 24.41 -0.78 55.51
N ILE A 138 25.19 -1.00 54.44
CA ILE A 138 25.95 -2.26 54.24
C ILE A 138 27.23 -2.35 55.09
N ASP A 139 27.70 -1.27 55.69
CA ASP A 139 28.92 -1.31 56.50
C ASP A 139 28.72 -1.97 57.88
N ASP A 140 27.49 -2.26 58.32
CA ASP A 140 27.23 -2.77 59.68
C ASP A 140 26.24 -3.96 59.79
N VAL A 141 25.87 -4.61 58.68
CA VAL A 141 24.94 -5.77 58.71
C VAL A 141 25.71 -7.08 58.51
N THR A 142 25.77 -7.89 59.56
CA THR A 142 26.29 -9.27 59.52
C THR A 142 25.60 -10.09 58.43
N LEU A 143 26.41 -10.69 57.56
CA LEU A 143 26.08 -11.53 56.38
C LEU A 143 25.07 -12.69 56.61
N SER A 144 24.59 -12.93 57.83
CA SER A 144 23.68 -14.04 58.17
C SER A 144 22.19 -13.71 58.06
N SER A 145 21.80 -12.46 57.79
CA SER A 145 20.37 -12.05 57.69
C SER A 145 19.91 -11.68 56.28
N LEU A 146 20.72 -11.94 55.24
CA LEU A 146 20.28 -11.73 53.86
C LEU A 146 19.26 -12.80 53.45
N PRO A 147 18.11 -12.42 52.86
CA PRO A 147 17.14 -13.39 52.36
C PRO A 147 17.79 -14.23 51.26
N THR A 148 17.69 -15.55 51.41
CA THR A 148 18.23 -16.49 50.42
C THR A 148 17.56 -16.28 49.06
N ALA A 149 18.28 -16.61 47.98
CA ALA A 149 17.93 -16.31 46.59
C ALA A 149 16.53 -16.75 46.11
N GLY A 150 15.75 -17.48 46.91
CA GLY A 150 14.38 -17.88 46.61
C GLY A 150 13.32 -16.78 46.80
N GLU A 151 13.58 -15.72 47.56
CA GLU A 151 12.54 -14.73 47.91
C GLU A 151 12.45 -13.53 46.94
N TRP A 152 13.44 -13.36 46.05
CA TRP A 152 13.46 -12.26 45.07
C TRP A 152 12.68 -12.54 43.78
N GLY A 153 12.23 -13.77 43.55
CA GLY A 153 11.56 -14.17 42.31
C GLY A 153 10.22 -13.45 42.07
N GLY A 154 9.42 -13.28 43.11
CA GLY A 154 8.03 -12.79 42.97
C GLY A 154 7.88 -11.34 42.51
N ILE A 155 8.88 -10.48 42.74
CA ILE A 155 8.79 -9.05 42.39
C ILE A 155 9.21 -8.84 40.92
N SER A 156 10.21 -9.56 40.42
CA SER A 156 10.64 -9.45 39.01
C SER A 156 9.61 -9.98 37.99
N ASP A 157 8.78 -10.94 38.39
CA ASP A 157 7.73 -11.53 37.55
C ASP A 157 6.50 -10.60 37.38
N LEU A 158 6.20 -9.77 38.39
CA LEU A 158 5.09 -8.81 38.34
C LEU A 158 5.41 -7.57 37.48
N PHE A 159 6.66 -7.09 37.50
CA PHE A 159 7.06 -5.90 36.74
C PHE A 159 7.36 -6.18 35.26
N SER A 160 7.89 -7.38 34.94
CA SER A 160 8.21 -7.76 33.55
C SER A 160 6.96 -8.04 32.70
N SER A 161 5.89 -8.55 33.31
CA SER A 161 4.67 -8.91 32.57
C SER A 161 3.84 -7.70 32.13
N SER A 162 3.70 -6.67 32.97
CA SER A 162 2.85 -5.48 32.71
C SER A 162 3.43 -4.52 31.67
N ILE A 163 4.73 -4.23 31.75
CA ILE A 163 5.39 -3.31 30.80
C ILE A 163 5.44 -3.94 29.40
N VAL A 164 5.73 -5.24 29.32
CA VAL A 164 5.87 -5.94 28.05
C VAL A 164 4.51 -6.16 27.37
N THR A 165 3.45 -6.48 28.12
CA THR A 165 2.09 -6.54 27.55
C THR A 165 1.65 -5.16 27.04
N THR A 166 1.93 -4.09 27.78
CA THR A 166 1.59 -2.73 27.35
C THR A 166 2.32 -2.35 26.05
N VAL A 167 3.63 -2.60 25.95
CA VAL A 167 4.43 -2.29 24.75
C VAL A 167 3.97 -3.13 23.55
N MET A 168 3.63 -4.40 23.74
CA MET A 168 3.15 -5.26 22.66
C MET A 168 1.76 -4.85 22.15
N VAL A 169 0.84 -4.51 23.06
CA VAL A 169 -0.50 -4.03 22.69
C VAL A 169 -0.40 -2.70 21.93
N GLU A 170 0.38 -1.75 22.42
CA GLU A 170 0.58 -0.46 21.75
C GLU A 170 1.26 -0.62 20.37
N SER A 171 2.28 -1.48 20.26
CA SER A 171 2.94 -1.79 18.97
C SER A 171 1.98 -2.43 17.96
N PHE A 172 1.11 -3.33 18.42
CA PHE A 172 0.08 -3.95 17.58
C PHE A 172 -0.91 -2.91 17.05
N TRP A 173 -1.39 -2.01 17.91
CA TRP A 173 -2.31 -0.94 17.51
C TRP A 173 -1.68 0.03 16.50
N ILE A 174 -0.40 0.36 16.67
CA ILE A 174 0.33 1.24 15.74
C ILE A 174 0.43 0.59 14.36
N VAL A 175 0.90 -0.66 14.28
CA VAL A 175 1.04 -1.38 12.99
C VAL A 175 -0.31 -1.54 12.30
N TRP A 176 -1.35 -1.92 13.06
CA TRP A 176 -2.70 -2.06 12.53
C TRP A 176 -3.26 -0.73 11.99
N THR A 177 -3.03 0.37 12.71
CA THR A 177 -3.48 1.71 12.32
C THR A 177 -2.74 2.21 11.07
N MET A 178 -1.43 2.01 10.98
CA MET A 178 -0.67 2.40 9.78
C MET A 178 -1.11 1.61 8.54
N GLN A 179 -1.38 0.31 8.69
CA GLN A 179 -1.88 -0.54 7.61
C GLN A 179 -3.28 -0.10 7.13
N MET A 180 -4.16 0.27 8.08
CA MET A 180 -5.49 0.83 7.80
C MET A 180 -5.39 2.17 7.06
N ILE A 181 -4.54 3.09 7.51
CA ILE A 181 -4.33 4.40 6.89
C ILE A 181 -3.79 4.25 5.47
N ALA A 182 -2.80 3.38 5.25
CA ALA A 182 -2.25 3.13 3.91
C ALA A 182 -3.32 2.58 2.95
N SER A 183 -4.14 1.65 3.44
CA SER A 183 -5.25 1.07 2.67
C SER A 183 -6.32 2.12 2.32
N LEU A 184 -6.66 2.99 3.28
CA LEU A 184 -7.64 4.07 3.07
C LEU A 184 -7.08 5.19 2.17
N TRP A 185 -5.78 5.46 2.22
CA TRP A 185 -5.12 6.43 1.35
C TRP A 185 -5.19 6.01 -0.13
N VAL A 186 -4.86 4.74 -0.43
CA VAL A 186 -5.02 4.16 -1.78
C VAL A 186 -6.48 4.22 -2.25
N LEU A 187 -7.43 4.00 -1.34
CA LEU A 187 -8.86 4.08 -1.65
C LEU A 187 -9.39 5.52 -1.78
N SER A 188 -8.73 6.52 -1.18
CA SER A 188 -9.14 7.92 -1.18
C SER A 188 -8.61 8.68 -2.40
N ASN A 189 -7.42 8.35 -2.90
CA ASN A 189 -6.86 9.08 -4.03
C ASN A 189 -7.56 8.70 -5.35
N ARG A 190 -8.11 9.69 -6.08
CA ARG A 190 -9.01 9.44 -7.21
C ARG A 190 -8.26 9.01 -8.48
N ASP A 191 -7.06 9.55 -8.68
CA ASP A 191 -6.20 9.24 -9.83
C ASP A 191 -5.51 7.89 -9.69
N ASP A 192 -5.11 7.52 -8.47
CA ASP A 192 -4.54 6.20 -8.19
C ASP A 192 -5.61 5.12 -8.21
N ARG A 193 -6.84 5.43 -7.78
CA ARG A 193 -7.98 4.54 -7.96
C ARG A 193 -8.10 4.13 -9.42
N HIS A 194 -8.15 5.07 -10.38
CA HIS A 194 -8.38 4.70 -11.77
C HIS A 194 -7.26 3.81 -12.34
N ARG A 195 -5.99 4.07 -12.00
CA ARG A 195 -4.85 3.24 -12.41
C ARG A 195 -4.83 1.88 -11.72
N PHE A 196 -5.16 1.84 -10.43
CA PHE A 196 -5.30 0.62 -9.64
C PHE A 196 -6.44 -0.26 -10.16
N TRP A 197 -7.61 0.32 -10.44
CA TRP A 197 -8.79 -0.38 -10.97
C TRP A 197 -8.62 -0.81 -12.44
N GLN A 198 -7.82 -0.11 -13.25
CA GLN A 198 -7.51 -0.52 -14.63
C GLN A 198 -6.44 -1.63 -14.69
N SER A 199 -5.46 -1.60 -13.79
CA SER A 199 -4.38 -2.61 -13.76
C SER A 199 -4.86 -3.97 -13.25
N PHE A 200 -5.91 -3.97 -12.44
CA PHE A 200 -6.47 -5.17 -11.81
C PHE A 200 -7.94 -5.31 -12.22
N GLY A 201 -8.20 -6.02 -13.33
CA GLY A 201 -9.56 -6.40 -13.72
C GLY A 201 -10.33 -7.12 -12.60
N LYS A 202 -11.63 -7.36 -12.77
CA LYS A 202 -12.54 -7.87 -11.71
C LYS A 202 -12.02 -9.07 -10.89
N LEU A 203 -11.15 -9.91 -11.44
CA LEU A 203 -10.49 -11.03 -10.75
C LEU A 203 -9.41 -10.61 -9.74
N GLY A 204 -8.68 -9.52 -9.98
CA GLY A 204 -7.59 -9.05 -9.10
C GLY A 204 -8.08 -8.54 -7.74
N ILE A 205 -9.30 -8.01 -7.68
CA ILE A 205 -9.92 -7.54 -6.42
C ILE A 205 -10.18 -8.71 -5.47
N VAL A 206 -10.63 -9.85 -6.01
CA VAL A 206 -10.88 -11.07 -5.23
C VAL A 206 -9.56 -11.64 -4.72
N GLU A 207 -8.53 -11.67 -5.57
CA GLU A 207 -7.21 -12.17 -5.20
C GLU A 207 -6.56 -11.31 -4.10
N HIS A 208 -6.63 -9.98 -4.18
CA HIS A 208 -6.05 -9.11 -3.15
C HIS A 208 -6.84 -9.14 -1.83
N ARG A 209 -8.17 -9.24 -1.88
CA ARG A 209 -8.99 -9.45 -0.68
C ARG A 209 -8.69 -10.79 -0.03
N ALA A 210 -8.49 -11.85 -0.82
CA ALA A 210 -8.10 -13.17 -0.32
C ALA A 210 -6.70 -13.13 0.32
N LYS A 211 -5.72 -12.47 -0.32
CA LYS A 211 -4.38 -12.26 0.25
C LYS A 211 -4.45 -11.47 1.56
N PHE A 212 -5.26 -10.41 1.63
CA PHE A 212 -5.44 -9.62 2.84
C PHE A 212 -6.00 -10.46 4.00
N VAL A 213 -7.09 -11.21 3.75
CA VAL A 213 -7.69 -12.10 4.74
C VAL A 213 -6.70 -13.18 5.17
N PHE A 214 -5.96 -13.76 4.22
CA PHE A 214 -4.93 -14.77 4.50
C PHE A 214 -3.82 -14.23 5.41
N TYR A 215 -3.26 -13.05 5.11
CA TYR A 215 -2.21 -12.46 5.95
C TYR A 215 -2.72 -12.05 7.32
N THR A 216 -3.95 -11.57 7.42
CA THR A 216 -4.58 -11.24 8.70
C THR A 216 -4.74 -12.49 9.56
N LEU A 217 -5.23 -13.59 8.98
CA LEU A 217 -5.36 -14.87 9.67
C LEU A 217 -4.02 -15.45 10.09
N GLN A 218 -2.98 -15.35 9.25
CA GLN A 218 -1.64 -15.80 9.60
C GLN A 218 -1.05 -15.01 10.77
N LEU A 219 -1.17 -13.68 10.75
CA LEU A 219 -0.67 -12.82 11.82
C LEU A 219 -1.38 -13.15 13.14
N THR A 220 -2.71 -13.26 13.12
CA THR A 220 -3.50 -13.64 14.31
C THR A 220 -3.11 -15.02 14.83
N SER A 221 -2.88 -16.01 13.94
CA SER A 221 -2.45 -17.34 14.34
C SER A 221 -1.07 -17.34 15.01
N ILE A 222 -0.15 -16.49 14.57
CA ILE A 222 1.19 -16.39 15.16
C ILE A 222 1.15 -15.65 16.48
N CYS A 223 0.39 -14.57 16.59
CA CYS A 223 0.14 -13.93 17.88
C CYS A 223 -0.45 -14.93 18.89
N PHE A 224 -1.40 -15.76 18.47
CA PHE A 224 -1.97 -16.79 19.33
C PHE A 224 -0.95 -17.88 19.73
N ALA A 225 -0.11 -18.32 18.79
CA ALA A 225 0.96 -19.28 19.07
C ALA A 225 1.99 -18.73 20.06
N VAL A 226 2.39 -17.46 19.91
CA VAL A 226 3.32 -16.78 20.82
C VAL A 226 2.71 -16.62 22.21
N LEU A 227 1.43 -16.22 22.30
CA LEU A 227 0.72 -16.12 23.57
C LEU A 227 0.64 -17.48 24.29
N ARG A 228 0.35 -18.56 23.57
CA ARG A 228 0.29 -19.92 24.14
C ARG A 228 1.67 -20.46 24.53
N GLN A 229 2.70 -20.16 23.75
CA GLN A 229 4.07 -20.59 24.05
C GLN A 229 4.61 -19.87 25.30
N TRP A 230 4.18 -18.62 25.54
CA TRP A 230 4.62 -17.80 26.68
C TRP A 230 4.33 -18.45 28.03
N GLU A 231 3.25 -19.23 28.13
CA GLU A 231 2.90 -19.99 29.34
C GLU A 231 3.91 -21.11 29.67
N THR A 232 4.75 -21.53 28.72
CA THR A 232 5.64 -22.70 28.88
C THR A 232 7.11 -22.33 29.02
N SER A 233 7.59 -21.28 28.33
CA SER A 233 8.85 -20.59 28.64
C SER A 233 9.01 -19.29 27.83
N LEU A 234 9.52 -18.25 28.49
CA LEU A 234 9.74 -16.94 27.88
C LEU A 234 10.79 -16.99 26.74
N ILE A 235 11.86 -17.76 26.92
CA ILE A 235 12.96 -17.86 25.95
C ILE A 235 12.50 -18.59 24.67
N ALA A 236 11.77 -19.70 24.78
CA ALA A 236 11.28 -20.41 23.59
C ALA A 236 10.28 -19.57 22.80
N SER A 237 9.47 -18.77 23.50
CA SER A 237 8.50 -17.84 22.88
C SER A 237 9.19 -16.72 22.12
N LEU A 238 10.25 -16.13 22.68
CA LEU A 238 11.04 -15.11 22.01
C LEU A 238 11.75 -15.65 20.77
N VAL A 239 12.33 -16.86 20.84
CA VAL A 239 12.97 -17.51 19.69
C VAL A 239 11.94 -17.86 18.62
N ALA A 240 10.79 -18.43 19.00
CA ALA A 240 9.72 -18.75 18.07
C ALA A 240 9.13 -17.49 17.38
N ALA A 241 8.93 -16.41 18.14
CA ALA A 241 8.48 -15.13 17.61
C ALA A 241 9.51 -14.52 16.66
N ALA A 242 10.79 -14.52 17.02
CA ALA A 242 11.86 -14.00 16.16
C ALA A 242 11.98 -14.79 14.84
N VAL A 243 11.90 -16.13 14.91
CA VAL A 243 11.92 -17.00 13.73
C VAL A 243 10.67 -16.80 12.88
N GLY A 244 9.49 -16.74 13.50
CA GLY A 244 8.22 -16.48 12.80
C GLY A 244 8.19 -15.12 12.11
N CYS A 245 8.61 -14.06 12.81
CA CYS A 245 8.76 -12.72 12.23
C CYS A 245 9.76 -12.71 11.09
N THR A 246 10.91 -13.38 11.23
CA THR A 246 11.91 -13.43 10.17
C THR A 246 11.37 -14.15 8.93
N ILE A 247 10.76 -15.33 9.09
CA ILE A 247 10.22 -16.11 7.96
C ILE A 247 9.10 -15.37 7.23
N LEU A 248 8.28 -14.59 7.95
CA LEU A 248 7.16 -13.86 7.34
C LEU A 248 7.55 -12.48 6.79
N LEU A 249 8.45 -11.77 7.47
CA LEU A 249 8.88 -10.46 7.04
C LEU A 249 9.89 -10.56 5.90
N LEU A 250 10.70 -11.63 5.81
CA LEU A 250 11.69 -11.75 4.73
C LEU A 250 11.03 -11.70 3.34
N PRO A 251 9.97 -12.47 3.04
CA PRO A 251 9.31 -12.40 1.74
C PRO A 251 8.60 -11.07 1.48
N GLN A 252 8.02 -10.46 2.53
CA GLN A 252 7.34 -9.16 2.41
C GLN A 252 8.33 -8.03 2.15
N MET A 253 9.43 -7.99 2.91
CA MET A 253 10.52 -7.05 2.72
C MET A 253 11.18 -7.27 1.37
N THR A 254 11.42 -8.53 0.96
CA THR A 254 11.96 -8.83 -0.38
C THR A 254 11.01 -8.35 -1.47
N GLY A 255 9.70 -8.55 -1.32
CA GLY A 255 8.70 -8.04 -2.26
C GLY A 255 8.67 -6.51 -2.33
N MET A 256 8.71 -5.83 -1.18
CA MET A 256 8.78 -4.37 -1.11
C MET A 256 10.08 -3.82 -1.68
N PHE A 257 11.23 -4.44 -1.40
CA PHE A 257 12.53 -4.04 -1.93
C PHE A 257 12.61 -4.23 -3.44
N LEU A 258 12.09 -5.36 -3.96
CA LEU A 258 12.03 -5.61 -5.40
C LEU A 258 11.12 -4.59 -6.10
N TRP A 259 9.94 -4.34 -5.52
CA TRP A 259 9.03 -3.32 -6.03
C TRP A 259 9.66 -1.91 -5.98
N PHE A 260 10.28 -1.53 -4.86
CA PHE A 260 10.93 -0.23 -4.69
C PHE A 260 12.10 -0.06 -5.67
N ALA A 261 12.92 -1.09 -5.85
CA ALA A 261 14.04 -1.03 -6.80
C ALA A 261 13.56 -0.89 -8.25
N GLU A 262 12.46 -1.56 -8.63
CA GLU A 262 11.88 -1.45 -9.97
C GLU A 262 11.23 -0.09 -10.20
N GLU A 263 10.43 0.40 -9.25
CA GLU A 263 9.60 1.59 -9.44
C GLU A 263 10.35 2.90 -9.15
N VAL A 264 11.18 2.93 -8.10
CA VAL A 264 11.85 4.16 -7.64
C VAL A 264 13.24 4.29 -8.23
N VAL A 265 13.98 3.18 -8.34
CA VAL A 265 15.36 3.19 -8.85
C VAL A 265 15.42 2.85 -10.34
N HIS A 266 14.28 2.48 -10.97
CA HIS A 266 14.19 2.03 -12.36
C HIS A 266 15.17 0.88 -12.68
N LEU A 267 15.46 0.03 -11.68
CA LEU A 267 16.27 -1.17 -11.86
C LEU A 267 15.42 -2.27 -12.49
N ASP A 268 15.69 -2.55 -13.76
CA ASP A 268 15.10 -3.68 -14.49
C ASP A 268 15.69 -5.00 -13.96
N PHE A 269 15.04 -5.54 -12.93
CA PHE A 269 15.44 -6.80 -12.28
C PHE A 269 15.45 -7.98 -13.26
N GLY A 270 14.63 -7.93 -14.33
CA GLY A 270 14.66 -8.93 -15.40
C GLY A 270 16.00 -8.95 -16.14
N LYS A 271 16.57 -7.77 -16.42
CA LYS A 271 17.92 -7.64 -16.99
C LYS A 271 19.00 -8.02 -15.99
N LEU A 272 18.88 -7.61 -14.73
CA LEU A 272 19.86 -7.93 -13.69
C LEU A 272 19.95 -9.45 -13.44
N LEU A 273 18.81 -10.12 -13.26
CA LEU A 273 18.75 -11.58 -13.07
C LEU A 273 19.22 -12.34 -14.32
N SER A 274 19.02 -11.78 -15.52
CA SER A 274 19.52 -12.39 -16.76
C SER A 274 21.05 -12.38 -16.90
N ARG A 275 21.74 -11.51 -16.14
CA ARG A 275 23.21 -11.46 -16.07
C ARG A 275 23.80 -12.40 -15.03
N ILE A 276 22.99 -12.94 -14.12
CA ILE A 276 23.46 -13.93 -13.14
C ILE A 276 23.77 -15.24 -13.88
N PRO A 277 24.98 -15.81 -13.73
CA PRO A 277 25.36 -17.03 -14.43
C PRO A 277 24.38 -18.17 -14.18
N LYS A 278 23.91 -18.81 -15.26
CA LYS A 278 22.92 -19.89 -15.22
C LYS A 278 23.31 -21.08 -14.33
N PHE A 279 24.58 -21.25 -14.00
CA PHE A 279 25.04 -22.34 -13.13
C PHE A 279 24.62 -22.17 -11.66
N LEU A 280 24.29 -20.95 -11.21
CA LEU A 280 23.87 -20.68 -9.83
C LEU A 280 22.43 -21.10 -9.55
N PHE A 281 21.62 -21.28 -10.60
CA PHE A 281 20.25 -21.75 -10.50
C PHE A 281 20.17 -23.14 -11.11
N GLY A 282 20.35 -24.16 -10.27
CA GLY A 282 20.29 -25.57 -10.69
C GLY A 282 19.01 -25.92 -11.45
N LYS A 283 18.99 -27.11 -12.08
CA LYS A 283 17.99 -27.63 -13.04
C LYS A 283 16.49 -27.45 -12.68
N TYR A 284 16.13 -27.03 -11.47
CA TYR A 284 14.77 -27.05 -10.94
C TYR A 284 14.04 -25.70 -10.89
N SER A 285 14.70 -24.53 -11.02
CA SER A 285 14.02 -23.23 -10.85
C SER A 285 13.62 -22.54 -12.17
N TRP A 286 14.11 -23.01 -13.31
CA TRP A 286 13.90 -22.32 -14.60
C TRP A 286 12.49 -22.39 -15.22
N PRO A 287 11.66 -23.43 -14.98
CA PRO A 287 10.29 -23.47 -15.51
C PRO A 287 9.38 -22.33 -14.98
N PHE A 288 9.64 -21.82 -13.77
CA PHE A 288 8.81 -20.76 -13.16
C PHE A 288 9.13 -19.37 -13.74
N ILE A 289 10.38 -19.12 -14.16
CA ILE A 289 10.82 -17.84 -14.74
C ILE A 289 10.63 -17.83 -16.27
N ALA A 290 10.67 -18.98 -16.94
CA ALA A 290 10.43 -19.07 -18.38
C ALA A 290 8.95 -18.83 -18.78
N GLY A 291 8.00 -19.08 -17.87
CA GLY A 291 6.56 -18.82 -18.08
C GLY A 291 6.17 -17.35 -18.19
N SER A 292 7.04 -16.40 -17.79
CA SER A 292 6.78 -14.97 -17.94
C SER A 292 7.09 -14.47 -19.35
N LYS A 293 8.05 -15.08 -20.07
CA LYS A 293 8.47 -14.62 -21.40
C LYS A 293 7.43 -14.85 -22.51
N SER A 294 6.61 -15.91 -22.41
CA SER A 294 5.50 -16.12 -23.36
C SER A 294 4.35 -15.13 -23.15
N LYS A 295 4.07 -14.77 -21.89
CA LYS A 295 3.11 -13.71 -21.52
C LYS A 295 3.64 -12.30 -21.82
N GLN A 296 4.96 -12.09 -21.74
CA GLN A 296 5.60 -10.81 -22.03
C GLN A 296 5.73 -10.57 -23.53
N ARG A 297 5.96 -11.60 -24.36
CA ARG A 297 5.86 -11.51 -25.83
C ARG A 297 4.43 -11.21 -26.31
N THR A 298 3.41 -11.84 -25.70
CA THR A 298 2.00 -11.53 -26.04
C THR A 298 1.52 -10.17 -25.51
N ARG A 299 2.21 -9.59 -24.52
CA ARG A 299 1.98 -8.20 -24.07
C ARG A 299 2.75 -7.18 -24.91
N SER A 300 3.99 -7.46 -25.31
CA SER A 300 4.74 -6.56 -26.20
C SER A 300 4.09 -6.49 -27.57
N ASN A 301 3.69 -7.63 -28.14
CA ASN A 301 2.98 -7.65 -29.43
C ASN A 301 1.65 -6.90 -29.36
N ARG A 302 0.89 -7.00 -28.26
CA ARG A 302 -0.34 -6.20 -28.08
C ARG A 302 -0.05 -4.72 -27.93
N HIS A 303 1.02 -4.32 -27.24
CA HIS A 303 1.39 -2.90 -27.15
C HIS A 303 1.92 -2.35 -28.47
N GLU A 304 2.57 -3.18 -29.28
CA GLU A 304 3.04 -2.83 -30.61
C GLU A 304 1.86 -2.68 -31.58
N GLU A 305 0.89 -3.60 -31.52
CA GLU A 305 -0.38 -3.53 -32.26
C GLU A 305 -1.23 -2.31 -31.86
N TYR A 306 -1.33 -1.99 -30.56
CA TYR A 306 -2.00 -0.76 -30.11
C TYR A 306 -1.24 0.52 -30.51
N ARG A 307 0.10 0.47 -30.58
CA ARG A 307 0.91 1.58 -31.09
C ARG A 307 0.70 1.79 -32.59
N GLU A 308 0.66 0.71 -33.37
CA GLU A 308 0.34 0.77 -34.79
C GLU A 308 -1.09 1.29 -35.02
N TYR A 309 -2.06 0.81 -34.25
CA TYR A 309 -3.45 1.29 -34.34
C TYR A 309 -3.55 2.81 -34.07
N ASN A 310 -2.91 3.30 -33.00
CA ASN A 310 -2.86 4.73 -32.69
C ASN A 310 -2.09 5.54 -33.75
N HIS A 311 -1.03 4.97 -34.34
CA HIS A 311 -0.31 5.60 -35.45
C HIS A 311 -1.16 5.68 -36.73
N HIS A 312 -1.97 4.66 -37.02
CA HIS A 312 -2.91 4.68 -38.13
C HIS A 312 -4.02 5.71 -37.92
N GLU A 313 -4.56 5.82 -36.69
CA GLU A 313 -5.58 6.83 -36.38
C GLU A 313 -5.02 8.26 -36.45
N GLN A 314 -3.80 8.48 -35.95
CA GLN A 314 -3.12 9.78 -36.09
C GLN A 314 -2.81 10.10 -37.55
N ARG A 315 -2.30 9.14 -38.35
CA ARG A 315 -2.10 9.36 -39.79
C ARG A 315 -3.40 9.70 -40.50
N GLN A 316 -4.52 9.03 -40.19
CA GLN A 316 -5.83 9.39 -40.76
C GLN A 316 -6.29 10.79 -40.35
N LYS A 317 -6.05 11.21 -39.10
CA LYS A 317 -6.35 12.58 -38.65
C LYS A 317 -5.46 13.61 -39.35
N THR A 318 -4.17 13.32 -39.52
CA THR A 318 -3.25 14.16 -40.29
C THR A 318 -3.69 14.24 -41.75
N TYR A 319 -4.02 13.13 -42.42
CA TYR A 319 -4.56 13.15 -43.79
C TYR A 319 -5.86 13.95 -43.90
N ARG A 320 -6.75 13.90 -42.90
CA ARG A 320 -7.95 14.76 -42.85
C ARG A 320 -7.63 16.24 -42.64
N GLN A 321 -6.58 16.57 -41.91
CA GLN A 321 -6.19 17.95 -41.60
C GLN A 321 -5.26 18.58 -42.64
N THR A 322 -4.41 17.81 -43.31
CA THR A 322 -3.49 18.31 -44.37
C THR A 322 -4.03 18.07 -45.79
N GLY A 323 -5.05 17.23 -45.96
CA GLY A 323 -5.73 16.99 -47.24
C GLY A 323 -6.92 17.92 -47.53
N GLY A 324 -7.25 18.84 -46.60
CA GLY A 324 -8.41 19.72 -46.69
C GLY A 324 -8.31 20.88 -47.67
N ASP A 325 -7.09 21.30 -48.06
CA ASP A 325 -6.88 22.54 -48.83
C ASP A 325 -6.40 22.32 -50.28
N ARG A 326 -6.49 21.09 -50.81
CA ARG A 326 -6.09 20.77 -52.21
C ARG A 326 -7.16 20.09 -53.07
N HIS A 327 -8.43 20.12 -52.66
CA HIS A 327 -9.52 19.58 -53.48
C HIS A 327 -10.56 20.65 -53.84
N ASN A 328 -10.17 21.55 -54.73
CA ASN A 328 -11.14 22.26 -55.58
C ASN A 328 -10.85 22.15 -57.09
N ASP A 329 -9.76 21.47 -57.50
CA ASP A 329 -9.38 21.31 -58.92
C ASP A 329 -9.46 19.86 -59.45
N ARG A 330 -10.09 18.94 -58.71
CA ARG A 330 -10.40 17.59 -59.24
C ARG A 330 -11.87 17.47 -59.62
N LYS A 331 -12.30 18.36 -60.52
CA LYS A 331 -13.45 18.11 -61.40
C LYS A 331 -13.04 17.07 -62.47
N ASP A 332 -13.94 16.13 -62.72
CA ASP A 332 -14.19 15.51 -64.04
C ASP A 332 -13.48 14.25 -64.55
N TRP A 333 -12.93 13.32 -63.73
CA TRP A 333 -12.37 12.08 -64.34
C TRP A 333 -12.69 10.71 -63.72
N THR A 334 -13.68 10.57 -62.83
CA THR A 334 -14.09 9.21 -62.37
C THR A 334 -15.60 9.00 -62.19
N SER A 335 -16.45 9.85 -62.78
CA SER A 335 -17.91 9.75 -62.64
C SER A 335 -18.64 9.11 -63.84
N GLN A 336 -17.91 8.52 -64.79
CA GLN A 336 -18.51 7.82 -65.92
C GLN A 336 -18.18 6.33 -65.82
N ASN A 337 -19.20 5.52 -65.48
CA ASN A 337 -19.27 4.04 -65.53
C ASN A 337 -19.47 3.29 -64.19
N SER A 338 -20.11 3.89 -63.18
CA SER A 338 -20.93 3.06 -62.29
C SER A 338 -22.36 3.05 -62.86
N PRO A 339 -22.93 1.87 -63.17
CA PRO A 339 -24.36 1.76 -63.51
C PRO A 339 -25.20 2.40 -62.39
N PRO A 340 -26.45 2.83 -62.67
CA PRO A 340 -27.35 3.27 -61.62
C PRO A 340 -27.46 2.15 -60.58
N ASP A 341 -26.92 2.40 -59.39
CA ASP A 341 -27.00 1.48 -58.26
C ASP A 341 -28.46 1.51 -57.81
N ASP A 342 -29.23 0.50 -58.22
CA ASP A 342 -30.52 0.19 -57.59
C ASP A 342 -30.22 -0.09 -56.11
N GLY A 343 -30.24 0.97 -55.29
CA GLY A 343 -29.92 0.92 -53.86
C GLY A 343 -30.81 -0.05 -53.07
N ASP A 344 -31.90 -0.50 -53.67
CA ASP A 344 -32.70 -1.61 -53.19
C ASP A 344 -31.97 -2.96 -53.29
N SER A 345 -31.31 -3.26 -54.40
CA SER A 345 -30.55 -4.52 -54.57
C SER A 345 -29.44 -4.68 -53.52
N THR A 346 -28.70 -3.60 -53.24
CA THR A 346 -27.61 -3.59 -52.25
C THR A 346 -28.16 -3.71 -50.83
N TYR A 347 -29.35 -3.16 -50.56
CA TYR A 347 -30.02 -3.31 -49.28
C TYR A 347 -30.60 -4.71 -49.06
N HIS A 348 -31.28 -5.31 -50.04
CA HIS A 348 -31.74 -6.70 -49.94
C HIS A 348 -30.57 -7.66 -49.72
N ARG A 349 -29.42 -7.40 -50.37
CA ARG A 349 -28.20 -8.18 -50.12
C ARG A 349 -27.70 -8.04 -48.68
N ALA A 350 -27.74 -6.83 -48.11
CA ALA A 350 -27.38 -6.61 -46.71
C ALA A 350 -28.32 -7.35 -45.74
N LEU A 351 -29.63 -7.35 -46.03
CA LEU A 351 -30.62 -8.13 -45.28
C LEU A 351 -30.34 -9.63 -45.37
N ALA A 352 -30.07 -10.15 -46.57
CA ALA A 352 -29.75 -11.55 -46.81
C ALA A 352 -28.47 -12.00 -46.08
N ILE A 353 -27.42 -11.17 -46.07
CA ILE A 353 -26.17 -11.44 -45.33
C ILE A 353 -26.44 -11.58 -43.82
N LEU A 354 -27.34 -10.77 -43.27
CA LEU A 354 -27.69 -10.80 -41.86
C LEU A 354 -28.81 -11.80 -41.52
N GLY A 355 -29.37 -12.48 -42.53
CA GLY A 355 -30.48 -13.42 -42.37
C GLY A 355 -31.76 -12.75 -41.88
N LEU A 356 -32.00 -11.51 -42.31
CA LEU A 356 -33.19 -10.73 -41.97
C LEU A 356 -34.16 -10.74 -43.17
N GLU A 357 -35.45 -10.89 -42.89
CA GLU A 357 -36.51 -10.72 -43.88
C GLU A 357 -36.88 -9.24 -44.03
N GLU A 358 -37.39 -8.85 -45.19
CA GLU A 358 -37.75 -7.46 -45.44
C GLU A 358 -39.07 -7.07 -44.73
N GLY A 359 -39.08 -5.90 -44.08
CA GLY A 359 -40.31 -5.26 -43.60
C GLY A 359 -40.80 -5.68 -42.20
N GLY A 360 -40.03 -6.44 -41.41
CA GLY A 360 -40.54 -6.97 -40.13
C GLY A 360 -39.58 -7.01 -38.93
N PHE A 361 -38.35 -6.50 -39.04
CA PHE A 361 -37.35 -6.61 -37.96
C PHE A 361 -37.18 -5.31 -37.17
N THR A 362 -36.95 -5.46 -35.87
CA THR A 362 -36.57 -4.37 -34.96
C THR A 362 -35.06 -4.12 -34.97
N LYS A 363 -34.65 -2.95 -34.44
CA LYS A 363 -33.22 -2.61 -34.26
C LYS A 363 -32.50 -3.63 -33.40
N GLU A 364 -33.18 -4.12 -32.36
CA GLU A 364 -32.66 -5.08 -31.40
C GLU A 364 -32.43 -6.45 -32.06
N GLU A 365 -33.37 -6.90 -32.89
CA GLU A 365 -33.24 -8.16 -33.65
C GLU A 365 -32.11 -8.10 -34.66
N ALA A 366 -32.01 -7.01 -35.44
CA ALA A 366 -30.94 -6.84 -36.40
C ALA A 366 -29.56 -6.79 -35.72
N ARG A 367 -29.46 -6.09 -34.57
CA ARG A 367 -28.23 -6.07 -33.76
C ARG A 367 -27.90 -7.44 -33.17
N ALA A 368 -28.90 -8.21 -32.75
CA ALA A 368 -28.71 -9.54 -32.19
C ALA A 368 -28.20 -10.53 -33.25
N GLN A 369 -28.76 -10.50 -34.46
CA GLN A 369 -28.29 -11.31 -35.59
C GLN A 369 -26.87 -10.92 -36.00
N TRP A 370 -26.59 -9.62 -36.13
CA TRP A 370 -25.24 -9.13 -36.42
C TRP A 370 -24.21 -9.64 -35.39
N LYS A 371 -24.50 -9.53 -34.09
CA LYS A 371 -23.60 -10.04 -33.04
C LYS A 371 -23.38 -11.56 -33.15
N LYS A 372 -24.44 -12.31 -33.42
CA LYS A 372 -24.38 -13.78 -33.54
C LYS A 372 -23.54 -14.22 -34.74
N LEU A 373 -23.72 -13.56 -35.88
CA LEU A 373 -22.92 -13.77 -37.09
C LEU A 373 -21.46 -13.38 -36.84
N MET A 374 -21.21 -12.17 -36.34
CA MET A 374 -19.87 -11.68 -36.08
C MET A 374 -19.09 -12.57 -35.12
N ALA A 375 -19.73 -13.10 -34.07
CA ALA A 375 -19.08 -14.04 -33.16
C ALA A 375 -18.56 -15.27 -33.92
N ARG A 376 -19.36 -15.86 -34.80
CA ARG A 376 -19.00 -17.07 -35.57
C ARG A 376 -17.97 -16.81 -36.67
N THR A 377 -17.97 -15.60 -37.25
CA THR A 377 -17.13 -15.27 -38.39
C THR A 377 -15.90 -14.44 -38.01
N HIS A 378 -15.68 -14.16 -36.73
CA HIS A 378 -14.50 -13.43 -36.28
C HIS A 378 -13.24 -14.24 -36.60
N PRO A 379 -12.16 -13.60 -37.10
CA PRO A 379 -10.89 -14.28 -37.39
C PRO A 379 -10.35 -15.06 -36.18
N ASP A 380 -10.44 -14.48 -34.97
CA ASP A 380 -10.03 -15.16 -33.73
C ASP A 380 -10.81 -16.45 -33.42
N GLN A 381 -11.98 -16.66 -34.01
CA GLN A 381 -12.80 -17.87 -33.85
C GLN A 381 -12.73 -18.79 -35.07
N GLY A 382 -11.77 -18.55 -35.98
CA GLY A 382 -11.56 -19.34 -37.19
C GLY A 382 -12.36 -18.87 -38.42
N GLY A 383 -12.96 -17.68 -38.37
CA GLY A 383 -13.56 -17.03 -39.54
C GLY A 383 -12.52 -16.35 -40.44
N THR A 384 -12.98 -15.79 -41.56
CA THR A 384 -12.14 -15.01 -42.48
C THR A 384 -12.39 -13.51 -42.32
N ASP A 385 -11.32 -12.70 -42.42
CA ASP A 385 -11.41 -11.24 -42.36
C ASP A 385 -12.37 -10.67 -43.40
N GLU A 386 -12.41 -11.27 -44.59
CA GLU A 386 -13.29 -10.86 -45.68
C GLU A 386 -14.77 -11.01 -45.31
N LEU A 387 -15.13 -12.12 -44.66
CA LEU A 387 -16.50 -12.38 -44.24
C LEU A 387 -16.92 -11.43 -43.11
N ALA A 388 -16.03 -11.19 -42.14
CA ALA A 388 -16.26 -10.20 -41.09
C ALA A 388 -16.45 -8.79 -41.66
N LYS A 389 -15.67 -8.40 -42.67
CA LYS A 389 -15.83 -7.12 -43.38
C LYS A 389 -17.18 -7.03 -44.10
N GLN A 390 -17.61 -8.09 -44.79
CA GLN A 390 -18.92 -8.13 -45.47
C GLN A 390 -20.08 -7.99 -44.47
N ILE A 391 -20.03 -8.69 -43.33
CA ILE A 391 -21.07 -8.60 -42.30
C ILE A 391 -21.12 -7.21 -41.66
N ASN A 392 -19.96 -6.59 -41.41
CA ASN A 392 -19.90 -5.22 -40.90
C ASN A 392 -20.42 -4.19 -41.91
N ALA A 393 -20.11 -4.34 -43.20
CA ALA A 393 -20.64 -3.48 -44.24
C ALA A 393 -22.17 -3.59 -44.35
N ALA A 394 -22.71 -4.81 -44.29
CA ALA A 394 -24.15 -5.05 -44.29
C ALA A 394 -24.84 -4.37 -43.09
N TRP A 395 -24.29 -4.50 -41.88
CA TRP A 395 -24.84 -3.87 -40.68
C TRP A 395 -24.85 -2.34 -40.78
N GLN A 396 -23.76 -1.73 -41.28
CA GLN A 396 -23.70 -0.28 -41.45
C GLN A 396 -24.74 0.22 -42.46
N LEU A 397 -24.92 -0.50 -43.57
CA LEU A 397 -25.91 -0.13 -44.58
C LEU A 397 -27.33 -0.16 -44.04
N ILE A 398 -27.71 -1.22 -43.30
CA ILE A 398 -29.02 -1.30 -42.64
C ILE A 398 -29.19 -0.15 -41.63
N LYS A 399 -28.16 0.08 -40.80
CA LYS A 399 -28.20 1.14 -39.78
C LYS A 399 -28.42 2.53 -40.42
N THR A 400 -27.74 2.82 -41.53
CA THR A 400 -27.89 4.08 -42.26
C THR A 400 -29.29 4.20 -42.88
N ARG A 401 -29.82 3.14 -43.49
CA ARG A 401 -31.13 3.18 -44.16
C ARG A 401 -32.31 3.33 -43.20
N HIS A 402 -32.20 2.78 -41.98
CA HIS A 402 -33.23 2.89 -40.93
C HIS A 402 -33.00 4.05 -39.94
N ALA A 403 -31.94 4.85 -40.13
CA ALA A 403 -31.58 5.98 -39.26
C ALA A 403 -31.48 5.62 -37.75
N TRP A 404 -30.80 4.51 -37.43
CA TRP A 404 -30.66 3.98 -36.07
C TRP A 404 -29.44 4.44 -35.27
#